data_AF-A0A3B5AJ43-F1
#
_entry.id   AF-A0A3B5AJ43-F1
#
_cell.length_a   1.000
_cell.length_b   1.000
_cell.length_c   1.000
_cell.angle_alpha   90.00
_cell.angle_beta   90.00
_cell.angle_gamma   90.00
#
_symmetry.space_group_name_H-M   'P 1'
#
loop_
_entity.id
_entity.type
_entity.pdbx_description
1 polymer ?
#
loop_
_entity_poly.entity_id
_entity_poly.type
_entity_poly.pdbx_seq_one_letter_code
_entity_poly.pdbx_strand_id
1 'polypeptide(L)'
;MIVRVPTVTLVTLALQLQAEHSAVQSYLLKKIIPHFGKCMYLLSSYDLKNSELNFVPQCPNIPVAERVDCYPDAGASKVRRGCCWSPLNERNAPWCFFSTNHGYTVVSDDAPTAYELNARLKRLDSPSLFGGDIQELQFHAEMQTSNRLHFKIYDPNNKRFEVPHEHVRTVNSDHSSPIDNTLSIRYNPFVFTMFDTMGPLVFADQYLQLSAKLPSHNIYGLGEHVHQQYRHDTNWRTWPIFTRDAFPNGVTLQPAPAVTFRTIGGVLDFYIVFGYTPEQVVQEFLELIGRPVIPPYWSLGFQLSRWNYGSLAEVKATVERNRAVSLPYDIQYTDIDYMEDKKIFTYDKEKFSELPQFAEYLHEKGQKYILILDPAVATSKRLGGAPYEAYDRGTSKNAWVTLSDGKTPLRGEVWPGETVFPDYTNQDCINWWVDEYARLHREINHDALWIVSWL
;
A
#
# COMPACT_ATOMS: atom_id res chain seq x y z
N MET A 1 0.69 1.29 -43.40
CA MET A 1 2.02 0.84 -42.94
C MET A 1 1.75 -0.14 -41.81
N ILE A 2 2.04 -1.43 -42.02
CA ILE A 2 1.69 -2.51 -41.11
C ILE A 2 2.64 -2.42 -39.91
N VAL A 3 2.19 -1.86 -38.79
CA VAL A 3 2.95 -1.86 -37.54
C VAL A 3 2.77 -3.24 -36.91
N ARG A 4 3.82 -4.07 -37.03
CA ARG A 4 3.97 -5.31 -36.27
C ARG A 4 4.11 -4.93 -34.79
N VAL A 5 3.10 -5.24 -33.98
CA VAL A 5 3.25 -5.30 -32.52
C VAL A 5 4.13 -6.52 -32.21
N PRO A 6 5.35 -6.37 -31.68
CA PRO A 6 6.17 -7.51 -31.32
C PRO A 6 5.53 -8.27 -30.16
N THR A 7 5.60 -9.58 -30.25
CA THR A 7 4.86 -10.60 -29.50
C THR A 7 5.20 -10.69 -28.00
N VAL A 8 5.87 -9.69 -27.41
CA VAL A 8 6.19 -9.65 -25.97
C VAL A 8 6.22 -8.19 -25.52
N THR A 9 5.05 -7.61 -25.23
CA THR A 9 4.95 -6.42 -24.39
C THR A 9 4.53 -6.90 -23.00
N LEU A 10 5.47 -6.95 -22.05
CA LEU A 10 5.10 -7.08 -20.64
C LEU A 10 4.65 -5.72 -20.14
N VAL A 11 3.57 -5.74 -19.37
CA VAL A 11 2.90 -4.55 -18.88
C VAL A 11 2.71 -4.75 -17.40
N THR A 12 3.31 -3.87 -16.61
CA THR A 12 3.03 -3.78 -15.18
C THR A 12 2.15 -2.55 -14.97
N LEU A 13 0.98 -2.74 -14.35
CA LEU A 13 0.23 -1.64 -13.76
C LEU A 13 0.83 -1.37 -12.38
N ALA A 14 1.46 -0.22 -12.23
CA ALA A 14 1.82 0.32 -10.93
C ALA A 14 0.68 1.25 -10.47
N LEU A 15 -0.01 0.85 -9.40
CA LEU A 15 -0.89 1.76 -8.66
C LEU A 15 -0.09 2.32 -7.49
N GLN A 16 -0.05 3.64 -7.38
CA GLN A 16 0.59 4.34 -6.27
C GLN A 16 -0.28 4.15 -5.01
N LEU A 17 -0.03 3.09 -4.23
CA LEU A 17 -0.61 2.90 -2.91
C LEU A 17 0.47 3.11 -1.86
N GLN A 18 0.55 4.31 -1.29
CA GLN A 18 1.32 4.51 -0.06
C GLN A 18 0.36 4.33 1.11
N ALA A 19 0.56 3.25 1.86
CA ALA A 19 -0.08 3.10 3.15
C ALA A 19 0.72 3.94 4.16
N GLU A 20 0.17 5.06 4.60
CA GLU A 20 0.75 5.84 5.69
C GLU A 20 0.66 5.06 7.01
N HIS A 21 1.82 4.90 7.66
CA HIS A 21 2.06 4.43 9.03
C HIS A 21 1.10 3.34 9.59
N SER A 22 1.59 2.09 9.55
CA SER A 22 0.90 0.87 10.04
C SER A 22 0.48 0.93 11.52
N ALA A 23 1.17 1.74 12.34
CA ALA A 23 0.99 1.74 13.78
C ALA A 23 -0.34 2.41 14.23
N VAL A 24 -0.72 3.49 13.55
CA VAL A 24 -1.89 4.31 13.90
C VAL A 24 -3.16 3.77 13.27
N GLN A 25 -3.08 3.31 12.02
CA GLN A 25 -4.25 2.83 11.28
C GLN A 25 -4.78 1.49 11.82
N SER A 26 -3.91 0.57 12.25
CA SER A 26 -4.31 -0.71 12.87
C SER A 26 -5.03 -0.50 14.21
N TYR A 27 -4.57 0.43 15.04
CA TYR A 27 -5.21 0.75 16.31
C TYR A 27 -6.54 1.49 16.14
N LEU A 28 -6.63 2.44 15.20
CA LEU A 28 -7.89 3.08 14.81
C LEU A 28 -8.89 2.02 14.32
N LEU A 29 -8.48 1.07 13.48
CA LEU A 29 -9.33 -0.04 13.04
C LEU A 29 -9.78 -0.94 14.21
N LYS A 30 -8.90 -1.33 15.14
CA LYS A 30 -9.26 -2.15 16.31
C LYS A 30 -10.28 -1.44 17.24
N LYS A 31 -10.27 -0.10 17.34
CA LYS A 31 -11.27 0.69 18.11
C LYS A 31 -12.53 1.10 17.33
N ILE A 32 -12.44 1.19 16.01
CA ILE A 32 -13.54 1.59 15.12
C ILE A 32 -14.43 0.39 14.76
N ILE A 33 -13.86 -0.82 14.63
CA ILE A 33 -14.61 -2.05 14.27
C ILE A 33 -15.78 -2.36 15.24
N PRO A 34 -15.67 -2.20 16.57
CA PRO A 34 -16.81 -2.36 17.49
C PRO A 34 -17.93 -1.32 17.29
N HIS A 35 -17.61 -0.15 16.72
CA HIS A 35 -18.57 0.92 16.45
C HIS A 35 -19.13 0.88 15.01
N PHE A 36 -18.41 0.30 14.05
CA PHE A 36 -18.92 0.07 12.68
C PHE A 36 -20.08 -0.92 12.64
N GLY A 37 -20.04 -1.95 13.50
CA GLY A 37 -21.15 -2.91 13.61
C GLY A 37 -22.49 -2.30 14.00
N LYS A 38 -22.50 -1.09 14.61
CA LYS A 38 -23.73 -0.36 14.97
C LYS A 38 -24.09 0.76 13.98
N CYS A 39 -23.12 1.41 13.34
CA CYS A 39 -23.42 2.40 12.29
C CYS A 39 -23.89 1.76 10.98
N MET A 40 -23.46 0.54 10.66
CA MET A 40 -23.87 -0.16 9.44
C MET A 40 -25.35 -0.64 9.49
N TYR A 41 -25.94 -0.72 10.69
CA TYR A 41 -27.37 -1.01 10.88
C TYR A 41 -28.27 0.24 10.85
N LEU A 42 -27.70 1.44 10.92
CA LEU A 42 -28.47 2.70 10.98
C LEU A 42 -28.45 3.51 9.67
N LEU A 43 -27.76 3.04 8.64
CA LEU A 43 -27.80 3.63 7.29
C LEU A 43 -28.76 2.91 6.33
N SER A 44 -29.57 1.95 6.79
CA SER A 44 -30.56 1.27 5.93
C SER A 44 -31.89 2.02 5.79
N SER A 45 -31.99 3.23 6.33
CA SER A 45 -33.21 4.04 6.25
C SER A 45 -32.85 5.50 6.38
N TYR A 46 -32.54 6.18 5.28
CA TYR A 46 -33.07 7.53 5.00
C TYR A 46 -32.63 8.00 3.60
N ASP A 47 -33.61 8.54 2.88
CA ASP A 47 -33.54 9.38 1.68
C ASP A 47 -33.26 8.73 0.31
N LEU A 48 -34.13 7.79 -0.08
CA LEU A 48 -34.31 7.38 -1.47
C LEU A 48 -35.10 8.44 -2.25
N LYS A 49 -34.42 9.25 -3.06
CA LYS A 49 -35.08 10.09 -4.07
C LYS A 49 -35.76 9.21 -5.13
N ASN A 50 -36.88 9.70 -5.66
CA ASN A 50 -37.76 9.09 -6.68
C ASN A 50 -37.08 8.58 -7.99
N SER A 51 -35.78 8.75 -8.20
CA SER A 51 -35.06 8.31 -9.41
C SER A 51 -34.74 6.81 -9.45
N GLU A 52 -34.69 6.12 -8.31
CA GLU A 52 -34.33 4.69 -8.25
C GLU A 52 -35.43 3.73 -8.72
N LEU A 53 -36.67 4.20 -8.90
CA LEU A 53 -37.81 3.35 -9.29
C LEU A 53 -37.86 3.02 -10.78
N ASN A 54 -37.10 3.70 -11.64
CA ASN A 54 -37.17 3.57 -13.10
C ASN A 54 -35.86 3.11 -13.79
N PHE A 55 -34.80 2.82 -13.05
CA PHE A 55 -33.56 2.34 -13.67
C PHE A 55 -33.70 0.88 -14.12
N VAL A 56 -33.54 0.64 -15.42
CA VAL A 56 -33.51 -0.71 -16.01
C VAL A 56 -32.07 -1.07 -16.38
N PRO A 57 -31.49 -2.13 -15.78
CA PRO A 57 -30.13 -2.55 -16.11
C PRO A 57 -30.06 -3.10 -17.54
N GLN A 58 -29.14 -2.56 -18.34
CA GLN A 58 -28.82 -3.11 -19.67
C GLN A 58 -27.83 -4.26 -19.52
N CYS A 59 -28.34 -5.49 -19.49
CA CYS A 59 -27.54 -6.67 -19.22
C CYS A 59 -26.88 -7.25 -20.47
N PRO A 60 -25.55 -7.18 -20.58
CA PRO A 60 -24.85 -7.70 -21.73
C PRO A 60 -24.79 -9.24 -21.66
N ASN A 61 -24.83 -9.88 -22.81
CA ASN A 61 -24.56 -11.31 -22.93
C ASN A 61 -23.04 -11.51 -23.09
N ILE A 62 -22.33 -11.64 -21.97
CA ILE A 62 -20.86 -11.76 -21.93
C ILE A 62 -20.42 -13.09 -21.31
N PRO A 63 -19.23 -13.61 -21.68
CA PRO A 63 -18.67 -14.79 -21.04
C PRO A 63 -18.52 -14.59 -19.53
N VAL A 64 -18.68 -15.67 -18.75
CA VAL A 64 -18.60 -15.62 -17.27
C VAL A 64 -17.28 -15.01 -16.80
N ALA A 65 -16.17 -15.39 -17.45
CA ALA A 65 -14.84 -14.86 -17.17
C ALA A 65 -14.72 -13.33 -17.29
N GLU A 66 -15.58 -12.70 -18.11
CA GLU A 66 -15.57 -11.25 -18.38
C GLU A 66 -16.50 -10.47 -17.44
N ARG A 67 -17.28 -11.15 -16.60
CA ARG A 67 -18.17 -10.49 -15.65
C ARG A 67 -17.36 -9.76 -14.58
N VAL A 68 -17.62 -8.47 -14.43
CA VAL A 68 -17.09 -7.67 -13.32
C VAL A 68 -18.14 -7.63 -12.20
N ASP A 69 -17.73 -8.05 -11.01
CA ASP A 69 -18.60 -8.19 -9.85
C ASP A 69 -19.15 -6.83 -9.38
N CYS A 70 -20.47 -6.71 -9.35
CA CYS A 70 -21.24 -5.52 -8.95
C CYS A 70 -21.75 -5.62 -7.50
N TYR A 71 -21.46 -6.74 -6.84
CA TYR A 71 -21.74 -6.98 -5.43
C TYR A 71 -20.51 -7.60 -4.75
N PRO A 72 -19.44 -6.81 -4.54
CA PRO A 72 -18.22 -7.31 -3.90
C PRO A 72 -18.36 -7.60 -2.40
N ASP A 73 -19.48 -7.24 -1.79
CA ASP A 73 -19.78 -7.51 -0.37
C ASP A 73 -20.23 -8.96 -0.16
N ALA A 74 -20.16 -9.45 1.07
CA ALA A 74 -20.66 -10.78 1.40
C ALA A 74 -22.19 -10.89 1.20
N GLY A 75 -22.65 -12.04 0.70
CA GLY A 75 -24.09 -12.34 0.59
C GLY A 75 -24.75 -11.69 -0.62
N ALA A 76 -24.17 -11.87 -1.81
CA ALA A 76 -24.76 -11.40 -3.06
C ALA A 76 -26.23 -11.82 -3.18
N SER A 77 -27.09 -10.82 -3.39
CA SER A 77 -28.52 -11.02 -3.62
C SER A 77 -28.99 -10.12 -4.75
N LYS A 78 -30.20 -10.38 -5.25
CA LYS A 78 -30.85 -9.55 -6.28
C LYS A 78 -31.29 -8.20 -5.66
N VAL A 79 -30.33 -7.37 -5.28
CA VAL A 79 -30.53 -6.04 -4.69
C VAL A 79 -30.65 -4.99 -5.78
N ARG A 80 -31.32 -3.87 -5.47
CA ARG A 80 -31.50 -2.68 -6.32
C ARG A 80 -30.22 -1.85 -6.52
N ARG A 81 -29.12 -2.47 -6.94
CA ARG A 81 -27.87 -1.75 -7.35
C ARG A 81 -27.83 -1.44 -8.85
N GLY A 82 -28.91 -1.71 -9.59
CA GLY A 82 -28.91 -1.57 -11.05
C GLY A 82 -27.99 -2.57 -11.77
N CYS A 83 -27.59 -3.66 -11.11
CA CYS A 83 -26.74 -4.69 -11.70
C CYS A 83 -27.55 -5.77 -12.41
N CYS A 84 -26.84 -6.66 -13.10
CA CYS A 84 -27.38 -7.83 -13.77
C CYS A 84 -27.28 -9.07 -12.88
N TRP A 85 -28.35 -9.86 -12.82
CA TRP A 85 -28.43 -11.06 -12.00
C TRP A 85 -28.55 -12.31 -12.85
N SER A 86 -27.52 -13.15 -12.83
CA SER A 86 -27.46 -14.44 -13.53
C SER A 86 -26.70 -15.44 -12.66
N PRO A 87 -27.40 -16.20 -11.81
CA PRO A 87 -26.79 -17.16 -10.89
C PRO A 87 -26.14 -18.32 -11.66
N LEU A 88 -25.06 -18.87 -11.10
CA LEU A 88 -24.23 -19.90 -11.72
C LEU A 88 -23.81 -20.95 -10.69
N ASN A 89 -23.50 -22.16 -11.16
CA ASN A 89 -22.93 -23.24 -10.33
C ASN A 89 -21.38 -23.20 -10.29
N GLU A 90 -20.76 -22.13 -10.79
CA GLU A 90 -19.31 -21.92 -10.76
C GLU A 90 -18.90 -21.19 -9.47
N ARG A 91 -17.88 -21.70 -8.79
CA ARG A 91 -17.39 -21.12 -7.53
C ARG A 91 -16.66 -19.80 -7.79
N ASN A 92 -16.92 -18.79 -6.96
CA ASN A 92 -16.32 -17.45 -7.00
C ASN A 92 -16.65 -16.59 -8.24
N ALA A 93 -17.33 -17.14 -9.24
CA ALA A 93 -17.83 -16.35 -10.36
C ALA A 93 -19.01 -15.46 -9.92
N PRO A 94 -19.07 -14.18 -10.35
CA PRO A 94 -20.09 -13.25 -9.90
C PRO A 94 -21.47 -13.59 -10.49
N TRP A 95 -22.43 -13.80 -9.60
CA TRP A 95 -23.86 -13.90 -9.95
C TRP A 95 -24.46 -12.54 -10.26
N CYS A 96 -23.94 -11.51 -9.60
CA CYS A 96 -24.33 -10.10 -9.75
C CYS A 96 -23.20 -9.34 -10.45
N PHE A 97 -23.41 -8.85 -11.66
CA PHE A 97 -22.37 -8.21 -12.46
C PHE A 97 -22.86 -6.90 -13.09
N PHE A 98 -21.92 -6.02 -13.45
CA PHE A 98 -22.28 -4.68 -13.93
C PHE A 98 -23.07 -4.71 -15.24
N SER A 99 -24.02 -3.78 -15.37
CA SER A 99 -24.71 -3.48 -16.62
C SER A 99 -23.93 -2.47 -17.46
N THR A 100 -24.22 -2.36 -18.76
CA THR A 100 -23.50 -1.45 -19.68
C THR A 100 -23.83 0.03 -19.47
N ASN A 101 -24.89 0.34 -18.74
CA ASN A 101 -25.33 1.70 -18.41
C ASN A 101 -24.85 2.20 -17.03
N HIS A 102 -23.84 1.55 -16.45
CA HIS A 102 -23.05 2.08 -15.33
C HIS A 102 -21.79 2.79 -15.86
N GLY A 103 -21.25 3.71 -15.06
CA GLY A 103 -19.97 4.35 -15.32
C GLY A 103 -20.10 5.83 -15.67
N TYR A 104 -19.24 6.30 -16.57
CA TYR A 104 -19.13 7.70 -16.97
C TYR A 104 -19.26 7.83 -18.49
N THR A 105 -19.52 9.05 -18.98
CA THR A 105 -19.44 9.43 -20.40
C THR A 105 -18.47 10.59 -20.55
N VAL A 106 -17.77 10.67 -21.68
CA VAL A 106 -16.95 11.83 -22.03
C VAL A 106 -17.88 12.98 -22.45
N VAL A 107 -17.71 14.15 -21.84
CA VAL A 107 -18.43 15.38 -22.16
C VAL A 107 -17.64 16.24 -23.14
N SER A 108 -16.33 16.31 -22.95
CA SER A 108 -15.39 16.98 -23.84
C SER A 108 -14.00 16.42 -23.61
N ASP A 109 -13.16 16.47 -24.62
CA ASP A 109 -11.75 16.11 -24.56
C ASP A 109 -10.90 17.15 -25.31
N ASP A 110 -9.63 17.22 -24.93
CA ASP A 110 -8.62 18.07 -25.55
C ASP A 110 -7.25 17.40 -25.47
N ALA A 111 -6.37 17.75 -26.41
CA ALA A 111 -4.98 17.32 -26.45
C ALA A 111 -4.09 18.57 -26.44
N PRO A 112 -3.70 19.09 -25.25
CA PRO A 112 -2.89 20.32 -25.15
C PRO A 112 -1.56 20.21 -25.89
N THR A 113 -0.98 19.01 -25.89
CA THR A 113 0.25 18.65 -26.60
C THR A 113 0.05 17.33 -27.33
N ALA A 114 1.00 16.93 -28.18
CA ALA A 114 0.97 15.62 -28.83
C ALA A 114 1.15 14.44 -27.84
N TYR A 115 1.51 14.73 -26.58
CA TYR A 115 1.85 13.74 -25.55
C TYR A 115 0.80 13.65 -24.44
N GLU A 116 -0.22 14.52 -24.48
CA GLU A 116 -1.23 14.63 -23.43
C GLU A 116 -2.64 14.44 -23.99
N LEU A 117 -3.50 13.88 -23.17
CA LEU A 117 -4.93 13.74 -23.43
C LEU A 117 -5.72 14.07 -22.16
N ASN A 118 -6.62 15.03 -22.25
CA ASN A 118 -7.55 15.41 -21.20
C ASN A 118 -8.97 15.05 -21.61
N ALA A 119 -9.78 14.57 -20.67
CA ALA A 119 -11.20 14.38 -20.88
C ALA A 119 -12.00 14.72 -19.63
N ARG A 120 -13.06 15.50 -19.78
CA ARG A 120 -14.08 15.73 -18.75
C ARG A 120 -15.10 14.63 -18.82
N LEU A 121 -15.32 13.97 -17.70
CA LEU A 121 -16.23 12.82 -17.58
C LEU A 121 -17.45 13.21 -16.74
N LYS A 122 -18.62 12.71 -17.13
CA LYS A 122 -19.86 12.85 -16.36
C LYS A 122 -20.45 11.49 -16.05
N ARG A 123 -20.86 11.28 -14.80
CA ARG A 123 -21.46 10.01 -14.36
C ARG A 123 -22.77 9.74 -15.10
N LEU A 124 -22.96 8.50 -15.52
CA LEU A 124 -24.23 8.03 -16.06
C LEU A 124 -25.27 7.90 -14.93
N ASP A 125 -26.54 8.14 -15.26
CA ASP A 125 -27.64 8.05 -14.30
C ASP A 125 -27.94 6.58 -13.95
N SER A 126 -27.16 6.08 -12.99
CA SER A 126 -27.22 4.71 -12.46
C SER A 126 -27.29 4.73 -10.93
N PRO A 127 -27.92 3.72 -10.29
CA PRO A 127 -27.98 3.63 -8.84
C PRO A 127 -26.59 3.67 -8.20
N SER A 128 -26.52 4.20 -6.99
CA SER A 128 -25.26 4.20 -6.24
C SER A 128 -24.97 2.79 -5.69
N LEU A 129 -23.69 2.42 -5.63
CA LEU A 129 -23.27 1.20 -4.94
C LEU A 129 -23.10 1.43 -3.43
N PHE A 130 -22.42 2.52 -3.06
CA PHE A 130 -21.95 2.80 -1.69
C PHE A 130 -22.24 4.23 -1.21
N GLY A 131 -22.96 5.05 -1.98
CA GLY A 131 -23.15 6.47 -1.73
C GLY A 131 -21.95 7.34 -2.10
N GLY A 132 -22.12 8.66 -2.08
CA GLY A 132 -21.02 9.61 -2.30
C GLY A 132 -20.42 9.62 -3.71
N ASP A 133 -21.19 9.25 -4.74
CA ASP A 133 -20.72 9.25 -6.12
C ASP A 133 -20.34 10.65 -6.62
N ILE A 134 -19.15 10.77 -7.20
CA ILE A 134 -18.64 12.01 -7.77
C ILE A 134 -19.19 12.17 -9.18
N GLN A 135 -19.95 13.24 -9.42
CA GLN A 135 -20.72 13.40 -10.66
C GLN A 135 -19.87 13.80 -11.87
N GLU A 136 -18.80 14.57 -11.64
CA GLU A 136 -17.90 15.09 -12.66
C GLU A 136 -16.46 14.72 -12.30
N LEU A 137 -15.73 14.16 -13.26
CA LEU A 137 -14.32 13.80 -13.08
C LEU A 137 -13.48 14.40 -14.20
N GLN A 138 -12.19 14.56 -13.91
CA GLN A 138 -11.17 14.84 -14.90
C GLN A 138 -10.34 13.57 -15.12
N PHE A 139 -10.21 13.17 -16.38
CA PHE A 139 -9.20 12.24 -16.86
C PHE A 139 -8.06 13.05 -17.45
N HIS A 140 -6.84 12.78 -17.02
CA HIS A 140 -5.61 13.34 -17.56
C HIS A 140 -4.66 12.18 -17.85
N ALA A 141 -4.08 12.13 -19.04
CA ALA A 141 -3.08 11.16 -19.41
C ALA A 141 -1.90 11.84 -20.12
N GLU A 142 -0.70 11.35 -19.84
CA GLU A 142 0.55 11.88 -20.35
C GLU A 142 1.49 10.72 -20.72
N MET A 143 2.01 10.74 -21.94
CA MET A 143 3.14 9.89 -22.33
C MET A 143 4.44 10.54 -21.82
N GLN A 144 4.84 10.17 -20.60
CA GLN A 144 5.98 10.76 -19.90
C GLN A 144 7.32 10.40 -20.55
N THR A 145 7.45 9.16 -21.03
CA THR A 145 8.59 8.67 -21.81
C THR A 145 8.08 7.72 -22.89
N SER A 146 8.93 7.26 -23.81
CA SER A 146 8.58 6.20 -24.77
C SER A 146 8.14 4.88 -24.13
N ASN A 147 8.48 4.67 -22.86
CA ASN A 147 8.20 3.45 -22.11
C ASN A 147 7.27 3.66 -20.91
N ARG A 148 6.73 4.87 -20.68
CA ARG A 148 5.91 5.17 -19.50
C ARG A 148 4.73 6.06 -19.84
N LEU A 149 3.53 5.47 -19.80
CA LEU A 149 2.27 6.22 -19.79
C LEU A 149 1.84 6.46 -18.34
N HIS A 150 1.49 7.69 -18.03
CA HIS A 150 0.84 8.07 -16.79
C HIS A 150 -0.61 8.47 -17.09
N PHE A 151 -1.56 8.05 -16.26
CA PHE A 151 -2.89 8.63 -16.29
C PHE A 151 -3.49 8.74 -14.89
N LYS A 152 -4.31 9.76 -14.71
CA LYS A 152 -5.00 10.06 -13.46
C LYS A 152 -6.47 10.38 -13.70
N ILE A 153 -7.34 9.81 -12.86
CA ILE A 153 -8.76 10.17 -12.76
C ILE A 153 -8.99 10.78 -11.37
N TYR A 154 -9.52 12.00 -11.34
CA TYR A 154 -9.70 12.76 -10.09
C TYR A 154 -10.92 13.68 -10.14
N ASP A 155 -11.35 14.15 -8.96
CA ASP A 155 -12.37 15.19 -8.82
C ASP A 155 -11.73 16.57 -9.07
N PRO A 156 -12.13 17.32 -10.12
CA PRO A 156 -11.55 18.62 -10.42
C PRO A 156 -12.04 19.72 -9.47
N ASN A 157 -13.16 19.51 -8.77
CA ASN A 157 -13.82 20.50 -7.93
C ASN A 157 -13.39 20.39 -6.46
N ASN A 158 -12.98 19.19 -6.02
CA ASN A 158 -12.55 18.95 -4.65
C ASN A 158 -11.19 18.26 -4.62
N LYS A 159 -10.25 18.84 -3.88
CA LYS A 159 -8.95 18.21 -3.66
C LYS A 159 -9.10 16.94 -2.83
N ARG A 160 -8.70 15.81 -3.41
CA ARG A 160 -8.67 14.50 -2.75
C ARG A 160 -7.25 14.16 -2.30
N PHE A 161 -7.14 13.17 -1.41
CA PHE A 161 -5.82 12.69 -0.99
C PHE A 161 -5.07 12.12 -2.21
N GLU A 162 -3.84 12.61 -2.41
CA GLU A 162 -2.88 12.11 -3.39
C GLU A 162 -1.61 11.76 -2.62
N VAL A 163 -1.02 10.62 -2.96
CA VAL A 163 0.15 10.09 -2.27
C VAL A 163 1.33 11.08 -2.37
N PRO A 164 1.89 11.57 -1.25
CA PRO A 164 3.02 12.50 -1.26
C PRO A 164 4.37 11.77 -1.41
N HIS A 165 4.55 11.05 -2.52
CA HIS A 165 5.75 10.23 -2.72
C HIS A 165 7.00 11.07 -2.99
N GLU A 166 8.09 10.73 -2.32
CA GLU A 166 9.34 11.50 -2.34
C GLU A 166 10.06 11.45 -3.70
N HIS A 167 10.14 10.27 -4.33
CA HIS A 167 10.94 10.07 -5.55
C HIS A 167 10.18 10.37 -6.85
N VAL A 168 8.92 9.92 -6.99
CA VAL A 168 8.13 10.08 -8.23
C VAL A 168 8.10 11.53 -8.74
N ARG A 169 8.06 12.51 -7.84
CA ARG A 169 8.06 13.94 -8.19
C ARG A 169 9.36 14.46 -8.80
N THR A 170 10.46 13.73 -8.63
CA THR A 170 11.79 14.11 -9.14
C THR A 170 12.09 13.51 -10.52
N VAL A 171 11.23 12.62 -11.02
CA VAL A 171 11.43 11.94 -12.30
C VAL A 171 11.04 12.89 -13.43
N ASN A 172 11.98 13.15 -14.34
CA ASN A 172 11.73 13.98 -15.51
C ASN A 172 10.88 13.22 -16.55
N SER A 173 9.96 13.95 -17.21
CA SER A 173 9.33 13.49 -18.45
C SER A 173 10.25 13.81 -19.63
N ASP A 174 10.53 12.81 -20.46
CA ASP A 174 11.25 12.94 -21.74
C ASP A 174 10.32 12.48 -22.87
N HIS A 175 9.46 13.41 -23.27
CA HIS A 175 8.40 13.16 -24.25
C HIS A 175 8.99 12.79 -25.60
N SER A 176 8.82 11.53 -25.97
CA SER A 176 9.45 10.95 -27.17
C SER A 176 8.47 10.22 -28.07
N SER A 177 7.22 10.02 -27.66
CA SER A 177 6.22 9.29 -28.45
C SER A 177 4.84 9.91 -28.26
N PRO A 178 4.12 10.28 -29.35
CA PRO A 178 2.75 10.79 -29.25
C PRO A 178 1.82 9.80 -28.55
N ILE A 179 0.95 10.32 -27.69
CA ILE A 179 0.08 9.52 -26.82
C ILE A 179 -1.00 8.75 -27.61
N ASP A 180 -1.42 9.27 -28.76
CA ASP A 180 -2.44 8.71 -29.65
C ASP A 180 -2.06 7.33 -30.23
N ASN A 181 -0.77 7.02 -30.31
CA ASN A 181 -0.28 5.70 -30.71
C ASN A 181 -0.50 4.62 -29.64
N THR A 182 -0.68 5.03 -28.38
CA THR A 182 -0.69 4.15 -27.21
C THR A 182 -2.07 4.09 -26.56
N LEU A 183 -2.77 5.23 -26.50
CA LEU A 183 -4.02 5.40 -25.78
C LEU A 183 -5.09 5.98 -26.70
N SER A 184 -6.28 5.40 -26.64
CA SER A 184 -7.49 5.94 -27.24
C SER A 184 -8.64 5.87 -26.25
N ILE A 185 -9.64 6.74 -26.41
CA ILE A 185 -10.82 6.79 -25.54
C ILE A 185 -12.10 6.56 -26.34
N ARG A 186 -13.05 5.86 -25.73
CA ARG A 186 -14.45 5.72 -26.16
C ARG A 186 -15.30 6.63 -25.30
N TYR A 187 -16.32 7.24 -25.90
CA TYR A 187 -17.05 8.34 -25.27
C TYR A 187 -18.21 7.87 -24.39
N ASN A 188 -18.97 6.85 -24.81
CA ASN A 188 -20.19 6.44 -24.11
C ASN A 188 -20.39 4.90 -24.13
N PRO A 189 -20.20 4.21 -22.98
CA PRO A 189 -19.56 4.71 -21.77
C PRO A 189 -18.06 5.02 -22.01
N PHE A 190 -17.49 5.79 -21.10
CA PHE A 190 -16.06 6.07 -21.03
C PHE A 190 -15.29 4.77 -20.83
N VAL A 191 -14.41 4.48 -21.78
CA VAL A 191 -13.49 3.35 -21.81
C VAL A 191 -12.21 3.86 -22.44
N PHE A 192 -11.05 3.50 -21.91
CA PHE A 192 -9.77 3.80 -22.56
C PHE A 192 -9.08 2.51 -22.98
N THR A 193 -8.67 2.45 -24.24
CA THR A 193 -8.24 1.25 -24.95
C THR A 193 -6.73 1.18 -25.09
N MET A 194 -6.04 0.95 -23.97
CA MET A 194 -4.71 0.31 -23.98
C MET A 194 -4.83 -1.16 -23.52
N PHE A 195 -5.63 -1.39 -22.47
CA PHE A 195 -6.06 -2.68 -21.93
C PHE A 195 -7.57 -2.62 -21.80
N ASP A 196 -8.28 -2.91 -22.89
CA ASP A 196 -9.75 -2.82 -23.02
C ASP A 196 -10.46 -2.92 -21.66
N THR A 197 -10.99 -1.79 -21.15
CA THR A 197 -11.55 -1.74 -19.80
C THR A 197 -12.82 -2.58 -19.77
N MET A 198 -12.84 -3.65 -18.97
CA MET A 198 -13.90 -4.67 -19.02
C MET A 198 -15.14 -4.35 -18.19
N GLY A 199 -15.12 -3.26 -17.42
CA GLY A 199 -16.19 -2.88 -16.52
C GLY A 199 -16.27 -1.35 -16.37
N PRO A 200 -17.36 -0.87 -15.76
CA PRO A 200 -17.54 0.57 -15.58
C PRO A 200 -16.50 1.13 -14.60
N LEU A 201 -16.05 2.35 -14.89
CA LEU A 201 -15.41 3.21 -13.90
C LEU A 201 -16.42 3.53 -12.79
N VAL A 202 -16.10 3.20 -11.54
CA VAL A 202 -16.87 3.65 -10.38
C VAL A 202 -15.99 4.61 -9.58
N PHE A 203 -16.53 5.77 -9.25
CA PHE A 203 -15.79 6.79 -8.50
C PHE A 203 -16.70 7.48 -7.49
N ALA A 204 -16.60 7.02 -6.25
CA ALA A 204 -17.26 7.59 -5.08
C ALA A 204 -16.21 7.99 -4.04
N ASP A 205 -16.62 8.79 -3.06
CA ASP A 205 -15.73 9.31 -2.03
C ASP A 205 -14.94 8.20 -1.30
N GLN A 206 -15.60 7.07 -1.02
CA GLN A 206 -15.00 5.92 -0.31
C GLN A 206 -15.06 4.61 -1.11
N TYR A 207 -15.22 4.69 -2.44
CA TYR A 207 -15.17 3.51 -3.32
C TYR A 207 -14.77 3.90 -4.75
N LEU A 208 -13.57 3.49 -5.15
CA LEU A 208 -13.07 3.69 -6.51
C LEU A 208 -12.78 2.33 -7.12
N GLN A 209 -13.21 2.12 -8.36
CA GLN A 209 -13.01 0.88 -9.09
C GLN A 209 -12.64 1.12 -10.55
N LEU A 210 -11.64 0.39 -11.01
CA LEU A 210 -11.25 0.31 -12.41
C LEU A 210 -10.89 -1.14 -12.76
N SER A 211 -11.36 -1.61 -13.91
CA SER A 211 -11.12 -2.97 -14.41
C SER A 211 -10.47 -2.93 -15.79
N ALA A 212 -9.42 -3.72 -16.00
CA ALA A 212 -8.66 -3.75 -17.25
C ALA A 212 -8.41 -5.20 -17.71
N LYS A 213 -8.61 -5.47 -19.00
CA LYS A 213 -8.27 -6.76 -19.62
C LYS A 213 -6.77 -6.88 -19.83
N LEU A 214 -6.17 -7.99 -19.41
CA LEU A 214 -4.74 -8.20 -19.59
C LEU A 214 -4.48 -9.03 -20.86
N PRO A 215 -3.32 -8.84 -21.52
CA PRO A 215 -3.00 -9.57 -22.75
C PRO A 215 -2.62 -11.04 -22.51
N SER A 216 -2.36 -11.44 -21.26
CA SER A 216 -1.99 -12.81 -20.92
C SER A 216 -2.27 -13.16 -19.45
N HIS A 217 -2.24 -14.45 -19.11
CA HIS A 217 -2.28 -14.96 -17.73
C HIS A 217 -0.91 -14.92 -17.01
N ASN A 218 0.14 -14.38 -17.65
CA ASN A 218 1.47 -14.30 -17.06
C ASN A 218 1.60 -13.03 -16.22
N ILE A 219 1.00 -13.08 -15.03
CA ILE A 219 0.92 -11.94 -14.10
C ILE A 219 1.81 -12.25 -12.89
N TYR A 220 2.62 -11.27 -12.48
CA TYR A 220 3.57 -11.34 -11.37
C TYR A 220 3.53 -10.02 -10.58
N GLY A 221 3.96 -10.04 -9.31
CA GLY A 221 3.91 -8.87 -8.43
C GLY A 221 2.72 -8.90 -7.47
N LEU A 222 2.17 -7.74 -7.11
CA LEU A 222 1.24 -7.54 -5.99
C LEU A 222 1.89 -7.93 -4.64
N GLY A 223 1.50 -7.29 -3.55
CA GLY A 223 2.10 -7.61 -2.26
C GLY A 223 1.84 -6.59 -1.16
N GLU A 224 2.18 -6.91 0.09
CA GLU A 224 2.86 -8.15 0.51
C GLU A 224 1.88 -9.31 0.83
N HIS A 225 2.09 -10.49 0.24
CA HIS A 225 1.26 -11.68 0.45
C HIS A 225 2.06 -12.98 0.32
N VAL A 226 1.57 -14.06 0.94
CA VAL A 226 2.03 -15.42 0.66
C VAL A 226 1.23 -16.02 -0.49
N HIS A 227 1.70 -15.80 -1.72
CA HIS A 227 1.00 -16.25 -2.94
C HIS A 227 0.99 -17.77 -3.18
N GLN A 228 1.87 -18.54 -2.51
CA GLN A 228 2.17 -19.97 -2.76
C GLN A 228 2.78 -20.28 -4.13
N GLN A 229 2.46 -19.51 -5.17
CA GLN A 229 3.06 -19.59 -6.51
C GLN A 229 3.51 -18.20 -6.96
N TYR A 230 4.58 -18.13 -7.75
CA TYR A 230 5.10 -16.85 -8.24
C TYR A 230 4.24 -16.26 -9.36
N ARG A 231 3.81 -17.10 -10.32
CA ARG A 231 2.83 -16.70 -11.34
C ARG A 231 1.44 -16.74 -10.72
N HIS A 232 0.69 -15.65 -10.86
CA HIS A 232 -0.64 -15.54 -10.26
C HIS A 232 -1.66 -16.54 -10.81
N ASP A 233 -2.44 -17.10 -9.90
CA ASP A 233 -3.69 -17.79 -10.23
C ASP A 233 -4.75 -16.74 -10.62
N THR A 234 -5.27 -16.85 -11.83
CA THR A 234 -6.28 -15.92 -12.38
C THR A 234 -7.71 -16.43 -12.17
N ASN A 235 -7.90 -17.52 -11.42
CA ASN A 235 -9.22 -18.07 -11.14
C ASN A 235 -9.90 -17.37 -9.95
N TRP A 236 -10.47 -16.19 -10.21
CA TRP A 236 -11.30 -15.43 -9.26
C TRP A 236 -10.62 -15.25 -7.89
N ARG A 237 -9.42 -14.65 -7.90
CA ARG A 237 -8.61 -14.39 -6.71
C ARG A 237 -8.67 -12.93 -6.32
N THR A 238 -8.78 -12.64 -5.02
CA THR A 238 -8.73 -11.28 -4.49
C THR A 238 -7.56 -11.14 -3.53
N TRP A 239 -6.69 -10.17 -3.78
CA TRP A 239 -5.47 -9.87 -3.02
C TRP A 239 -5.61 -8.52 -2.30
N PRO A 240 -6.07 -8.48 -1.03
CA PRO A 240 -6.24 -7.26 -0.25
C PRO A 240 -4.89 -6.58 0.04
N ILE A 241 -4.73 -5.30 -0.30
CA ILE A 241 -3.46 -4.57 -0.06
C ILE A 241 -3.71 -3.50 1.00
N PHE A 242 -3.13 -3.73 2.18
CA PHE A 242 -3.10 -2.79 3.29
C PHE A 242 -2.06 -3.26 4.28
N THR A 243 -1.32 -2.32 4.86
CA THR A 243 -0.27 -2.62 5.85
C THR A 243 -0.91 -2.99 7.19
N ARG A 244 -1.48 -4.20 7.32
CA ARG A 244 -2.15 -4.63 8.55
C ARG A 244 -2.21 -6.13 8.79
N ASP A 245 -2.24 -6.44 10.07
CA ASP A 245 -3.01 -7.46 10.81
C ASP A 245 -4.56 -7.38 10.59
N ALA A 246 -5.03 -7.16 9.34
CA ALA A 246 -6.38 -7.40 8.73
C ALA A 246 -6.83 -6.43 7.60
N PHE A 247 -7.81 -6.87 6.81
CA PHE A 247 -8.02 -6.45 5.42
C PHE A 247 -8.94 -5.22 5.21
N PRO A 248 -8.56 -4.31 4.30
CA PRO A 248 -9.45 -3.66 3.34
C PRO A 248 -9.20 -4.15 1.92
N ASN A 249 -10.03 -3.67 0.99
CA ASN A 249 -10.21 -4.18 -0.37
C ASN A 249 -8.92 -4.36 -1.19
N GLY A 250 -9.01 -5.25 -2.18
CA GLY A 250 -7.86 -5.79 -2.90
C GLY A 250 -7.95 -5.77 -4.41
N VAL A 251 -6.87 -6.25 -5.02
CA VAL A 251 -6.76 -6.49 -6.46
C VAL A 251 -7.41 -7.82 -6.78
N THR A 252 -8.42 -7.82 -7.65
CA THR A 252 -9.08 -9.07 -8.09
C THR A 252 -8.57 -9.50 -9.46
N LEU A 253 -8.12 -10.75 -9.57
CA LEU A 253 -7.73 -11.41 -10.80
C LEU A 253 -8.81 -12.40 -11.21
N GLN A 254 -9.27 -12.31 -12.46
CA GLN A 254 -10.34 -13.15 -13.01
C GLN A 254 -9.90 -13.83 -14.31
N PRO A 255 -10.60 -14.90 -14.77
CA PRO A 255 -10.11 -15.77 -15.85
C PRO A 255 -10.04 -15.12 -17.25
N ALA A 256 -10.52 -13.89 -17.43
CA ALA A 256 -10.59 -13.21 -18.73
C ALA A 256 -9.25 -12.76 -19.35
N PRO A 257 -8.08 -13.19 -18.82
CA PRO A 257 -7.37 -12.59 -17.69
C PRO A 257 -7.65 -11.09 -17.52
N ALA A 258 -8.17 -10.68 -16.38
CA ALA A 258 -8.40 -9.26 -16.10
C ALA A 258 -8.08 -8.93 -14.65
N VAL A 259 -7.77 -7.66 -14.43
CA VAL A 259 -7.48 -7.10 -13.11
C VAL A 259 -8.51 -6.04 -12.76
N THR A 260 -9.07 -6.13 -11.55
CA THR A 260 -9.93 -5.10 -10.98
C THR A 260 -9.27 -4.52 -9.74
N PHE A 261 -8.99 -3.22 -9.77
CA PHE A 261 -8.55 -2.46 -8.60
C PHE A 261 -9.78 -1.93 -7.87
N ARG A 262 -9.85 -2.14 -6.56
CA ARG A 262 -10.86 -1.55 -5.67
C ARG A 262 -10.14 -0.87 -4.51
N THR A 263 -10.33 0.44 -4.37
CA THR A 263 -9.78 1.23 -3.27
C THR A 263 -10.87 2.04 -2.59
N ILE A 264 -10.64 2.44 -1.33
CA ILE A 264 -11.63 3.07 -0.46
C ILE A 264 -11.42 4.59 -0.28
N GLY A 265 -10.61 5.20 -1.14
CA GLY A 265 -10.34 6.64 -1.07
C GLY A 265 -9.24 7.08 -2.02
N GLY A 266 -8.88 8.36 -1.94
CA GLY A 266 -7.86 8.98 -2.79
C GLY A 266 -8.33 9.20 -4.23
N VAL A 267 -7.42 9.01 -5.18
CA VAL A 267 -7.63 9.12 -6.63
C VAL A 267 -7.23 7.84 -7.34
N LEU A 268 -7.56 7.69 -8.62
CA LEU A 268 -7.00 6.63 -9.46
C LEU A 268 -5.81 7.21 -10.23
N ASP A 269 -4.61 6.94 -9.72
CA ASP A 269 -3.34 7.43 -10.26
C ASP A 269 -2.47 6.24 -10.69
N PHE A 270 -2.34 6.03 -12.00
CA PHE A 270 -1.76 4.83 -12.58
C PHE A 270 -0.57 5.17 -13.48
N TYR A 271 0.46 4.34 -13.35
CA TYR A 271 1.57 4.28 -14.30
C TYR A 271 1.55 2.94 -15.01
N ILE A 272 1.69 3.00 -16.34
CA ILE A 272 1.88 1.84 -17.19
C ILE A 272 3.27 1.92 -17.79
N VAL A 273 4.07 0.91 -17.48
CA VAL A 273 5.45 0.79 -17.95
C VAL A 273 5.57 -0.30 -19.01
N PHE A 274 6.34 -0.01 -20.05
CA PHE A 274 6.57 -0.89 -21.20
C PHE A 274 8.03 -1.35 -21.25
N GLY A 275 8.23 -2.56 -21.75
CA GLY A 275 9.56 -3.09 -22.02
C GLY A 275 9.48 -4.28 -22.98
N TYR A 276 10.56 -4.52 -23.72
CA TYR A 276 10.71 -5.70 -24.58
C TYR A 276 11.04 -6.97 -23.78
N THR A 277 11.51 -6.81 -22.52
CA THR A 277 11.76 -7.90 -21.58
C THR A 277 11.17 -7.61 -20.19
N PRO A 278 10.88 -8.64 -19.36
CA PRO A 278 10.47 -8.44 -17.97
C PRO A 278 11.44 -7.56 -17.16
N GLU A 279 12.74 -7.70 -17.39
CA GLU A 279 13.77 -6.93 -16.70
C GLU A 279 13.70 -5.43 -17.05
N GLN A 280 13.42 -5.10 -18.32
CA GLN A 280 13.23 -3.70 -18.73
C GLN A 280 12.02 -3.06 -18.05
N VAL A 281 10.92 -3.82 -17.92
CA VAL A 281 9.73 -3.38 -17.18
C VAL A 281 10.06 -3.10 -15.71
N VAL A 282 10.86 -3.95 -15.08
CA VAL A 282 11.35 -3.72 -13.70
C VAL A 282 12.27 -2.48 -13.64
N GLN A 283 13.16 -2.30 -14.62
CA GLN A 283 14.06 -1.13 -14.67
C GLN A 283 13.29 0.18 -14.80
N GLU A 284 12.30 0.25 -15.68
CA GLU A 284 11.43 1.43 -15.87
C GLU A 284 10.58 1.71 -14.63
N PHE A 285 10.06 0.66 -13.98
CA PHE A 285 9.35 0.81 -12.71
C PHE A 285 10.25 1.37 -11.61
N LEU A 286 11.48 0.86 -11.47
CA LEU A 286 12.43 1.33 -10.47
C LEU A 286 12.98 2.73 -10.78
N GLU A 287 13.05 3.14 -12.04
CA GLU A 287 13.35 4.53 -12.41
C GLU A 287 12.24 5.48 -11.90
N LEU A 288 10.98 5.04 -11.98
CA LEU A 288 9.83 5.82 -11.52
C LEU A 288 9.78 5.92 -9.98
N ILE A 289 9.86 4.79 -9.27
CA ILE A 289 9.63 4.77 -7.81
C ILE A 289 10.89 4.95 -6.97
N GLY A 290 12.07 4.98 -7.60
CA GLY A 290 13.37 5.04 -6.93
C GLY A 290 14.08 3.70 -6.97
N ARG A 291 15.34 3.71 -7.41
CA ARG A 291 16.19 2.52 -7.48
C ARG A 291 16.57 2.08 -6.06
N PRO A 292 16.71 0.75 -5.81
CA PRO A 292 17.15 0.27 -4.51
C PRO A 292 18.53 0.83 -4.18
N VAL A 293 18.74 1.16 -2.90
CA VAL A 293 20.03 1.58 -2.39
C VAL A 293 21.05 0.45 -2.55
N ILE A 294 22.32 0.79 -2.78
CA ILE A 294 23.40 -0.19 -2.77
C ILE A 294 23.63 -0.60 -1.31
N PRO A 295 23.41 -1.87 -0.94
CA PRO A 295 23.59 -2.31 0.43
C PRO A 295 25.10 -2.33 0.78
N PRO A 296 25.48 -2.07 2.04
CA PRO A 296 26.86 -2.20 2.44
C PRO A 296 27.31 -3.67 2.29
N TYR A 297 28.54 -3.90 1.83
CA TYR A 297 29.00 -5.25 1.45
C TYR A 297 28.81 -6.31 2.56
N TRP A 298 29.06 -5.94 3.81
CA TRP A 298 28.90 -6.82 4.98
C TRP A 298 27.46 -7.31 5.18
N SER A 299 26.45 -6.60 4.66
CA SER A 299 25.03 -7.01 4.79
C SER A 299 24.66 -8.22 3.93
N LEU A 300 25.52 -8.59 2.97
CA LEU A 300 25.38 -9.81 2.18
C LEU A 300 25.84 -11.07 2.94
N GLY A 301 26.54 -10.87 4.07
CA GLY A 301 26.98 -11.95 4.94
C GLY A 301 25.83 -12.61 5.72
N PHE A 302 26.10 -13.78 6.28
CA PHE A 302 25.10 -14.51 7.06
C PHE A 302 24.77 -13.77 8.36
N GLN A 303 23.49 -13.82 8.72
CA GLN A 303 22.91 -13.03 9.80
C GLN A 303 22.24 -13.96 10.80
N LEU A 304 22.53 -13.78 12.09
CA LEU A 304 21.96 -14.60 13.15
C LEU A 304 21.15 -13.75 14.11
N SER A 305 19.91 -14.16 14.31
CA SER A 305 18.94 -13.47 15.15
C SER A 305 18.06 -14.51 15.85
N ARG A 306 17.48 -14.10 16.98
CA ARG A 306 16.29 -14.74 17.55
C ARG A 306 15.56 -13.71 18.39
N TRP A 307 14.25 -13.89 18.50
CA TRP A 307 13.49 -13.26 19.57
C TRP A 307 13.83 -13.92 20.90
N ASN A 308 14.18 -13.10 21.90
CA ASN A 308 14.33 -13.49 23.30
C ASN A 308 15.49 -14.48 23.53
N TYR A 309 16.73 -13.99 23.41
CA TYR A 309 17.90 -14.66 24.01
C TYR A 309 17.78 -14.67 25.54
N GLY A 310 17.19 -13.62 26.11
CA GLY A 310 16.89 -13.47 27.53
C GLY A 310 18.03 -12.88 28.37
N SER A 311 19.27 -12.95 27.90
CA SER A 311 20.43 -12.26 28.49
C SER A 311 21.60 -12.16 27.51
N LEU A 312 22.51 -11.24 27.75
CA LEU A 312 23.74 -11.10 26.97
C LEU A 312 24.66 -12.32 27.04
N ALA A 313 24.62 -13.08 28.15
CA ALA A 313 25.39 -14.31 28.29
C ALA A 313 24.97 -15.37 27.24
N GLU A 314 23.67 -15.51 26.98
CA GLU A 314 23.15 -16.43 25.96
C GLU A 314 23.46 -15.94 24.53
N VAL A 315 23.47 -14.62 24.30
CA VAL A 315 23.93 -14.03 23.04
C VAL A 315 25.40 -14.38 22.82
N LYS A 316 26.28 -14.11 23.79
CA LYS A 316 27.72 -14.44 23.73
C LYS A 316 27.94 -15.93 23.49
N ALA A 317 27.24 -16.81 24.22
CA ALA A 317 27.33 -18.26 24.02
C ALA A 317 26.89 -18.68 22.62
N THR A 318 25.87 -18.01 22.06
CA THR A 318 25.41 -18.24 20.69
C THR A 318 26.45 -17.80 19.65
N VAL A 319 27.07 -16.63 19.81
CA VAL A 319 28.14 -16.16 18.94
C VAL A 319 29.31 -17.16 18.95
N GLU A 320 29.79 -17.52 20.14
CA GLU A 320 30.98 -18.34 20.28
C GLU A 320 30.79 -19.77 19.76
N ARG A 321 29.62 -20.40 19.97
CA ARG A 321 29.39 -21.76 19.44
C ARG A 321 29.35 -21.79 17.91
N ASN A 322 28.88 -20.73 17.25
CA ASN A 322 28.88 -20.63 15.79
C ASN A 322 30.28 -20.35 15.24
N ARG A 323 31.07 -19.49 15.91
CA ARG A 323 32.48 -19.25 15.56
C ARG A 323 33.35 -20.49 15.76
N ALA A 324 33.09 -21.28 16.82
CA ALA A 324 33.84 -22.50 17.12
C ALA A 324 33.75 -23.55 16.00
N VAL A 325 32.66 -23.54 15.21
CA VAL A 325 32.50 -24.39 14.02
C VAL A 325 32.85 -23.68 12.70
N SER A 326 33.45 -22.48 12.79
CA SER A 326 33.85 -21.65 11.64
C SER A 326 32.70 -21.36 10.66
N LEU A 327 31.48 -21.15 11.18
CA LEU A 327 30.36 -20.71 10.36
C LEU A 327 30.66 -19.31 9.78
N PRO A 328 30.57 -19.09 8.46
CA PRO A 328 30.61 -17.74 7.89
C PRO A 328 29.45 -16.94 8.47
N TYR A 329 29.77 -15.92 9.24
CA TYR A 329 28.82 -15.27 10.13
C TYR A 329 29.22 -13.82 10.38
N ASP A 330 28.58 -12.88 9.69
CA ASP A 330 28.97 -11.47 9.71
C ASP A 330 28.18 -10.66 10.74
N ILE A 331 26.90 -10.95 10.97
CA ILE A 331 26.00 -10.02 11.68
C ILE A 331 25.23 -10.68 12.84
N GLN A 332 25.46 -10.21 14.07
CA GLN A 332 24.62 -10.53 15.23
C GLN A 332 23.51 -9.50 15.39
N TYR A 333 22.27 -9.99 15.54
CA TYR A 333 21.12 -9.19 15.94
C TYR A 333 20.82 -9.37 17.42
N THR A 334 20.34 -8.32 18.07
CA THR A 334 19.63 -8.48 19.35
C THR A 334 18.24 -7.86 19.26
N ASP A 335 17.25 -8.69 19.60
CA ASP A 335 15.83 -8.36 19.62
C ASP A 335 15.46 -7.64 20.94
N ILE A 336 14.19 -7.30 21.15
CA ILE A 336 13.68 -6.40 22.19
C ILE A 336 14.07 -6.78 23.63
N ASP A 337 14.56 -7.99 23.87
CA ASP A 337 15.06 -8.44 25.16
C ASP A 337 16.33 -7.68 25.62
N TYR A 338 17.04 -7.00 24.72
CA TYR A 338 18.13 -6.10 25.13
C TYR A 338 17.64 -4.84 25.84
N MET A 339 16.40 -4.39 25.57
CA MET A 339 15.87 -3.12 26.03
C MET A 339 15.39 -3.21 27.50
N GLU A 340 15.50 -2.11 28.25
CA GLU A 340 14.89 -2.02 29.58
C GLU A 340 13.36 -2.02 29.43
N ASP A 341 12.69 -3.05 29.94
CA ASP A 341 11.23 -3.21 29.82
C ASP A 341 10.69 -2.99 28.40
N LYS A 342 11.45 -3.40 27.38
CA LYS A 342 11.10 -3.25 25.95
C LYS A 342 10.91 -1.78 25.51
N LYS A 343 11.50 -0.83 26.24
CA LYS A 343 11.47 0.60 25.90
C LYS A 343 12.60 0.94 24.93
N ILE A 344 12.25 1.52 23.78
CA ILE A 344 13.22 1.91 22.76
C ILE A 344 14.24 2.94 23.29
N PHE A 345 15.41 2.99 22.67
CA PHE A 345 16.54 3.84 23.10
C PHE A 345 17.06 3.55 24.52
N THR A 346 16.82 2.35 25.03
CA THR A 346 17.37 1.89 26.32
C THR A 346 18.01 0.51 26.17
N TYR A 347 18.76 0.07 27.18
CA TYR A 347 19.13 -1.32 27.34
C TYR A 347 19.07 -1.73 28.82
N ASP A 348 18.80 -3.01 29.05
CA ASP A 348 18.69 -3.64 30.37
C ASP A 348 20.06 -3.65 31.05
N LYS A 349 20.19 -2.87 32.13
CA LYS A 349 21.45 -2.70 32.88
C LYS A 349 21.80 -3.89 33.79
N GLU A 350 20.94 -4.90 33.90
CA GLU A 350 21.20 -6.13 34.66
C GLU A 350 21.58 -7.28 33.71
N LYS A 351 20.70 -7.60 32.75
CA LYS A 351 20.86 -8.75 31.84
C LYS A 351 21.75 -8.45 30.63
N PHE A 352 21.89 -7.17 30.30
CA PHE A 352 22.68 -6.67 29.16
C PHE A 352 23.65 -5.57 29.59
N SER A 353 24.14 -5.62 30.84
CA SER A 353 25.05 -4.63 31.42
C SER A 353 26.30 -4.35 30.59
N GLU A 354 26.84 -5.38 29.93
CA GLU A 354 28.04 -5.30 29.08
C GLU A 354 27.74 -5.15 27.58
N LEU A 355 26.53 -4.69 27.22
CA LEU A 355 26.12 -4.56 25.82
C LEU A 355 27.05 -3.66 24.98
N PRO A 356 27.52 -2.50 25.50
CA PRO A 356 28.49 -1.68 24.78
C PRO A 356 29.79 -2.43 24.48
N GLN A 357 30.34 -3.13 25.47
CA GLN A 357 31.59 -3.90 25.33
C GLN A 357 31.41 -5.09 24.40
N PHE A 358 30.21 -5.68 24.37
CA PHE A 358 29.89 -6.74 23.43
C PHE A 358 29.85 -6.25 21.97
N ALA A 359 29.35 -5.05 21.71
CA ALA A 359 29.40 -4.45 20.38
C ALA A 359 30.86 -4.27 19.90
N GLU A 360 31.73 -3.72 20.75
CA GLU A 360 33.16 -3.60 20.45
C GLU A 360 33.81 -4.97 20.23
N TYR A 361 33.46 -5.98 21.02
CA TYR A 361 33.95 -7.35 20.85
C TYR A 361 33.55 -7.97 19.50
N LEU A 362 32.34 -7.68 18.99
CA LEU A 362 31.95 -8.10 17.65
C LEU A 362 32.82 -7.43 16.59
N HIS A 363 33.08 -6.12 16.72
CA HIS A 363 33.94 -5.37 15.80
C HIS A 363 35.39 -5.86 15.79
N GLU A 364 35.97 -6.17 16.96
CA GLU A 364 37.32 -6.75 17.08
C GLU A 364 37.47 -8.07 16.31
N LYS A 365 36.36 -8.77 16.08
CA LYS A 365 36.29 -10.05 15.37
C LYS A 365 35.80 -9.90 13.94
N GLY A 366 35.67 -8.68 13.44
CA GLY A 366 35.25 -8.37 12.08
C GLY A 366 33.75 -8.55 11.83
N GLN A 367 32.95 -8.71 12.90
CA GLN A 367 31.49 -8.82 12.79
C GLN A 367 30.80 -7.47 12.96
N LYS A 368 29.50 -7.47 12.69
CA LYS A 368 28.59 -6.34 12.75
C LYS A 368 27.47 -6.59 13.74
N TYR A 369 26.99 -5.52 14.35
CA TYR A 369 25.97 -5.58 15.39
C TYR A 369 24.74 -4.77 15.01
N ILE A 370 23.58 -5.41 15.01
CA ILE A 370 22.29 -4.79 14.66
C ILE A 370 21.34 -4.89 15.85
N LEU A 371 20.69 -3.77 16.17
CA LEU A 371 19.65 -3.70 17.19
C LEU A 371 18.29 -3.54 16.53
N ILE A 372 17.28 -4.24 17.07
CA ILE A 372 15.89 -3.93 16.73
C ILE A 372 15.50 -2.56 17.29
N LEU A 373 14.61 -1.85 16.60
CA LEU A 373 13.98 -0.63 17.11
C LEU A 373 12.52 -0.56 16.66
N ASP A 374 11.61 -0.58 17.62
CA ASP A 374 10.18 -0.41 17.37
C ASP A 374 9.82 1.09 17.21
N PRO A 375 8.74 1.45 16.50
CA PRO A 375 8.34 2.84 16.38
C PRO A 375 7.66 3.36 17.66
N ALA A 376 6.95 2.51 18.40
CA ALA A 376 6.09 2.92 19.49
C ALA A 376 6.89 3.29 20.75
N VAL A 377 6.54 4.43 21.37
CA VAL A 377 7.25 4.97 22.54
C VAL A 377 6.39 4.83 23.78
N ALA A 378 6.91 4.18 24.82
CA ALA A 378 6.19 4.01 26.07
C ALA A 378 5.85 5.35 26.74
N THR A 379 4.67 5.43 27.35
CA THR A 379 4.26 6.61 28.16
C THR A 379 4.64 6.46 29.64
N SER A 380 5.07 5.25 30.03
CA SER A 380 5.47 4.91 31.39
C SER A 380 6.91 5.34 31.69
N LYS A 381 7.16 5.59 32.98
CA LYS A 381 8.52 5.86 33.50
C LYS A 381 9.43 4.64 33.36
N ARG A 382 10.73 4.89 33.46
CA ARG A 382 11.78 3.85 33.55
C ARG A 382 11.76 3.15 34.92
N LEU A 383 12.53 2.07 35.02
CA LEU A 383 12.71 1.34 36.28
C LEU A 383 13.13 2.29 37.41
N GLY A 384 12.66 2.01 38.63
CA GLY A 384 12.90 2.88 39.79
C GLY A 384 12.20 4.23 39.75
N GLY A 385 11.27 4.46 38.81
CA GLY A 385 10.53 5.72 38.69
C GLY A 385 11.33 6.85 38.04
N ALA A 386 12.44 6.52 37.37
CA ALA A 386 13.24 7.48 36.61
C ALA A 386 12.46 8.03 35.40
N PRO A 387 12.74 9.27 34.96
CA PRO A 387 12.19 9.80 33.72
C PRO A 387 12.49 8.90 32.52
N TYR A 388 11.61 8.91 31.52
CA TYR A 388 11.90 8.27 30.24
C TYR A 388 12.14 9.35 29.20
N GLU A 389 13.40 9.73 29.04
CA GLU A 389 13.73 10.99 28.40
C GLU A 389 13.45 11.01 26.89
N ALA A 390 13.39 9.84 26.24
CA ALA A 390 12.98 9.74 24.84
C ALA A 390 11.52 10.18 24.67
N TYR A 391 10.62 9.76 25.58
CA TYR A 391 9.23 10.21 25.60
C TYR A 391 9.11 11.69 25.96
N ASP A 392 9.87 12.16 26.95
CA ASP A 392 9.82 13.57 27.37
C ASP A 392 10.28 14.49 26.23
N ARG A 393 11.38 14.15 25.55
CA ARG A 393 11.91 14.91 24.41
C ARG A 393 10.99 14.87 23.19
N GLY A 394 10.43 13.72 22.85
CA GLY A 394 9.48 13.62 21.74
C GLY A 394 8.20 14.43 22.00
N THR A 395 7.73 14.44 23.25
CA THR A 395 6.60 15.28 23.68
C THR A 395 6.93 16.77 23.55
N SER A 396 8.14 17.19 23.95
CA SER A 396 8.57 18.59 23.80
C SER A 396 8.66 19.06 22.34
N LYS A 397 8.76 18.12 21.39
CA LYS A 397 8.84 18.36 19.95
C LYS A 397 7.51 18.18 19.23
N ASN A 398 6.42 17.85 19.93
CA ASN A 398 5.14 17.46 19.32
C ASN A 398 5.32 16.35 18.27
N ALA A 399 6.19 15.37 18.55
CA ALA A 399 6.59 14.33 17.60
C ALA A 399 5.53 13.23 17.38
N TRP A 400 4.36 13.33 18.00
CA TRP A 400 3.39 12.23 18.06
C TRP A 400 2.26 12.39 17.06
N VAL A 401 1.77 11.27 16.53
CA VAL A 401 0.49 11.22 15.85
C VAL A 401 -0.63 11.55 16.84
N THR A 402 -1.60 12.36 16.40
CA THR A 402 -2.67 12.88 17.25
C THR A 402 -4.03 12.25 16.93
N LEU A 403 -4.98 12.42 17.84
CA LEU A 403 -6.40 12.17 17.60
C LEU A 403 -6.98 13.19 16.60
N SER A 404 -8.25 13.03 16.25
CA SER A 404 -8.95 13.93 15.32
C SER A 404 -9.06 15.39 15.78
N ASP A 405 -8.72 15.69 17.04
CA ASP A 405 -8.63 17.06 17.55
C ASP A 405 -7.33 17.79 17.13
N GLY A 406 -6.40 17.07 16.51
CA GLY A 406 -5.11 17.58 16.05
C GLY A 406 -4.14 17.96 17.17
N LYS A 407 -4.42 17.58 18.42
CA LYS A 407 -3.66 18.03 19.60
C LYS A 407 -3.33 16.89 20.57
N THR A 408 -4.26 16.00 20.82
CA THR A 408 -4.10 14.95 21.83
C THR A 408 -3.33 13.78 21.21
N PRO A 409 -2.15 13.37 21.75
CA PRO A 409 -1.43 12.22 21.21
C PRO A 409 -2.28 10.94 21.24
N LEU A 410 -2.25 10.20 20.13
CA LEU A 410 -2.89 8.89 20.05
C LEU A 410 -2.16 7.92 20.99
N ARG A 411 -2.92 7.25 21.85
CA ARG A 411 -2.43 6.21 22.75
C ARG A 411 -2.83 4.83 22.25
N GLY A 412 -1.87 3.92 22.10
CA GLY A 412 -2.07 2.51 21.81
C GLY A 412 -1.33 1.62 22.81
N GLU A 413 -1.16 0.36 22.47
CA GLU A 413 -0.43 -0.60 23.30
C GLU A 413 0.48 -1.46 22.41
N VAL A 414 1.75 -1.59 22.79
CA VAL A 414 2.76 -2.44 22.15
C VAL A 414 3.60 -3.09 23.26
N TRP A 415 4.75 -3.67 22.93
CA TRP A 415 5.66 -4.35 23.85
C TRP A 415 5.90 -3.69 25.23
N PRO A 416 6.14 -2.36 25.34
CA PRO A 416 6.37 -1.74 26.65
C PRO A 416 5.09 -1.32 27.40
N GLY A 417 3.92 -1.75 26.94
CA GLY A 417 2.61 -1.36 27.48
C GLY A 417 2.00 -0.19 26.70
N GLU A 418 1.39 0.77 27.39
CA GLU A 418 0.79 1.94 26.73
C GLU A 418 1.85 2.78 26.01
N THR A 419 1.59 3.11 24.75
CA THR A 419 2.53 3.83 23.88
C THR A 419 1.88 4.98 23.13
N VAL A 420 2.70 5.95 22.74
CA VAL A 420 2.42 6.92 21.66
C VAL A 420 3.17 6.51 20.39
N PHE A 421 2.75 7.06 19.25
CA PHE A 421 3.30 6.73 17.94
C PHE A 421 3.94 7.97 17.31
N PRO A 422 5.23 7.92 16.95
CA PRO A 422 5.88 9.02 16.24
C PRO A 422 5.23 9.28 14.88
N ASP A 423 5.06 10.55 14.54
CA ASP A 423 4.60 11.01 13.23
C ASP A 423 5.80 11.25 12.32
N TYR A 424 6.30 10.22 11.64
CA TYR A 424 7.47 10.35 10.77
C TYR A 424 7.22 11.17 9.49
N THR A 425 5.99 11.63 9.24
CA THR A 425 5.69 12.61 8.19
C THR A 425 6.06 14.04 8.61
N ASN A 426 6.27 14.26 9.92
CA ASN A 426 6.62 15.54 10.51
C ASN A 426 8.14 15.67 10.68
N GLN A 427 8.71 16.76 10.17
CA GLN A 427 10.14 17.05 10.28
C GLN A 427 10.66 17.15 11.72
N ASP A 428 9.85 17.65 12.67
CA ASP A 428 10.24 17.72 14.08
C ASP A 428 10.36 16.33 14.71
N CYS A 429 9.49 15.39 14.31
CA CYS A 429 9.61 13.99 14.68
C CYS A 429 10.87 13.36 14.08
N ILE A 430 11.15 13.60 12.79
CA ILE A 430 12.38 13.10 12.14
C ILE A 430 13.62 13.61 12.89
N ASN A 431 13.68 14.90 13.21
CA ASN A 431 14.79 15.48 13.95
C ASN A 431 14.95 14.86 15.35
N TRP A 432 13.84 14.67 16.07
CA TRP A 432 13.84 13.97 17.36
C TRP A 432 14.36 12.54 17.24
N TRP A 433 13.87 11.77 16.27
CA TRP A 433 14.28 10.38 16.06
C TRP A 433 15.77 10.25 15.77
N VAL A 434 16.31 11.13 14.91
CA VAL A 434 17.74 11.18 14.60
C VAL A 434 18.56 11.52 15.85
N ASP A 435 18.11 12.46 16.68
CA ASP A 435 18.78 12.81 17.93
C ASP A 435 18.77 11.66 18.95
N GLU A 436 17.64 10.94 19.09
CA GLU A 436 17.54 9.75 19.95
C GLU A 436 18.46 8.63 19.46
N TYR A 437 18.47 8.38 18.16
CA TYR A 437 19.38 7.40 17.55
C TYR A 437 20.85 7.76 17.81
N ALA A 438 21.23 9.02 17.61
CA ALA A 438 22.59 9.49 17.87
C ALA A 438 22.98 9.42 19.37
N ARG A 439 22.01 9.45 20.29
CA ARG A 439 22.25 9.19 21.72
C ARG A 439 22.51 7.71 21.96
N LEU A 440 21.64 6.83 21.44
CA LEU A 440 21.80 5.38 21.57
C LEU A 440 23.12 4.90 20.98
N HIS A 441 23.49 5.37 19.79
CA HIS A 441 24.72 4.99 19.11
C HIS A 441 25.99 5.39 19.87
N ARG A 442 25.95 6.49 20.64
CA ARG A 442 27.06 6.88 21.54
C ARG A 442 27.20 5.97 22.76
N GLU A 443 26.13 5.30 23.18
CA GLU A 443 26.16 4.33 24.28
C GLU A 443 26.52 2.92 23.78
N ILE A 444 26.02 2.53 22.62
CA ILE A 444 26.21 1.20 22.04
C ILE A 444 26.63 1.39 20.58
N ASN A 445 27.86 1.03 20.27
CA ASN A 445 28.44 1.13 18.92
C ASN A 445 27.87 0.05 17.98
N HIS A 446 26.60 0.17 17.60
CA HIS A 446 25.91 -0.72 16.66
C HIS A 446 26.04 -0.19 15.22
N ASP A 447 26.01 -1.08 14.23
CA ASP A 447 26.29 -0.76 12.82
C ASP A 447 25.04 -0.39 12.01
N ALA A 448 23.86 -0.90 12.40
CA ALA A 448 22.60 -0.62 11.75
C ALA A 448 21.40 -0.89 12.68
N LEU A 449 20.22 -0.46 12.23
CA LEU A 449 18.95 -0.74 12.91
C LEU A 449 18.12 -1.74 12.10
N TRP A 450 17.40 -2.57 12.84
CA TRP A 450 16.27 -3.33 12.33
C TRP A 450 14.98 -2.68 12.81
N ILE A 451 14.36 -1.87 11.95
CA ILE A 451 13.07 -1.25 12.26
C ILE A 451 11.94 -2.27 12.10
N VAL A 452 11.10 -2.39 13.13
CA VAL A 452 9.99 -3.35 13.11
C VAL A 452 8.70 -2.70 13.56
N SER A 453 7.61 -2.95 12.82
CA SER A 453 6.27 -2.60 13.27
C SER A 453 5.48 -3.87 13.57
N TRP A 454 5.58 -4.41 14.79
CA TRP A 454 4.65 -5.43 15.27
C TRP A 454 3.38 -4.75 15.82
N LEU A 455 2.22 -5.06 15.26
CA LEU A 455 0.89 -4.73 15.78
C LEU A 455 -0.14 -5.83 15.52
#